data_AF-A0A3Q2FQX3-F1
#
_entry.id   AF-A0A3Q2FQX3-F1
#
_cell.length_a   1.000
_cell.length_b   1.000
_cell.length_c   1.000
_cell.angle_alpha   90.00
_cell.angle_beta   90.00
_cell.angle_gamma   90.00
#
_symmetry.space_group_name_H-M   'P 1'
#
loop_
_entity.id
_entity.type
_entity.pdbx_description
1 polymer ?
#
loop_
_entity_poly.entity_id
_entity_poly.type
_entity_poly.pdbx_seq_one_letter_code
_entity_poly.pdbx_strand_id
1 'polypeptide(L)'
;AFSLCKHCASEMYKVAITKHKDSEQTSSSLYSQNDVWSPAVDFSKYIEDNESIEDQDLVAWVTTGFLHIPHAEDIPNTVTVGNGGGVILRPHNYFDEDPSISSTDSVYFSPGTEDSCESNRMACLAHETCSPTLETFTYHGFDGVMKFHD
;
A
#
# COMPACT_ATOMS: atom_id res chain seq x y z
N ALA A 1 25.24 14.65 13.93
CA ALA A 1 24.77 13.29 14.29
C ALA A 1 25.48 12.31 13.35
N PHE A 2 26.11 11.26 13.89
CA PHE A 2 26.88 10.29 13.10
C PHE A 2 25.93 9.53 12.15
N SER A 3 26.20 9.61 10.84
CA SER A 3 25.52 8.83 9.79
C SER A 3 25.92 7.37 9.93
N LEU A 4 25.19 6.60 10.74
CA LEU A 4 25.51 5.20 11.03
C LEU A 4 25.22 4.24 9.86
N CYS A 5 24.40 4.63 8.88
CA CYS A 5 24.11 3.83 7.69
C CYS A 5 23.65 4.74 6.55
N LYS A 6 24.38 4.79 5.43
CA LYS A 6 23.93 5.53 4.24
C LYS A 6 22.84 4.78 3.49
N HIS A 7 22.91 3.44 3.53
CA HIS A 7 21.89 2.58 2.93
C HIS A 7 20.48 2.81 3.52
N CYS A 8 20.36 3.12 4.81
CA CYS A 8 19.09 3.37 5.50
C CYS A 8 18.66 4.84 5.47
N ALA A 9 19.26 5.68 4.61
CA ALA A 9 19.00 7.13 4.63
C ALA A 9 17.51 7.49 4.43
N SER A 10 16.75 6.70 3.67
CA SER A 10 15.31 6.90 3.51
C SER A 10 14.51 6.68 4.80
N GLU A 11 14.99 5.85 5.72
CA GLU A 11 14.30 5.52 6.98
C GLU A 11 14.26 6.70 7.97
N MET A 12 15.11 7.71 7.75
CA MET A 12 15.13 8.94 8.56
C MET A 12 13.94 9.87 8.26
N TYR A 13 13.21 9.61 7.17
CA TYR A 13 12.10 10.44 6.72
C TYR A 13 10.80 9.64 6.74
N LYS A 14 9.75 10.20 7.35
CA LYS A 14 8.38 9.64 7.21
C LYS A 14 7.88 9.84 5.78
N VAL A 15 8.09 11.05 5.26
CA VAL A 15 7.80 11.46 3.89
C VAL A 15 8.93 12.37 3.43
N ALA A 16 9.41 12.16 2.21
CA ALA A 16 10.34 13.04 1.52
C ALA A 16 9.84 13.30 0.09
N ILE A 17 9.99 14.54 -0.38
CA ILE A 17 9.58 14.95 -1.73
C ILE A 17 10.83 15.36 -2.51
N THR A 18 11.01 14.78 -3.69
CA THR A 18 12.13 15.11 -4.58
C THR A 18 11.61 15.47 -5.96
N LYS A 19 12.41 16.20 -6.73
CA LYS A 19 12.16 16.36 -8.16
C LYS A 19 12.41 15.02 -8.88
N HIS A 20 11.56 14.66 -9.83
CA HIS A 20 11.75 13.45 -10.63
C HIS A 20 13.02 13.53 -11.50
N LYS A 21 13.82 12.44 -11.50
CA LYS A 21 15.00 12.28 -12.37
C LYS A 21 15.13 10.82 -12.81
N ASP A 22 15.44 10.59 -14.08
CA ASP A 22 15.67 9.25 -14.63
C ASP A 22 16.86 8.51 -13.97
N SER A 23 17.77 9.23 -13.31
CA SER A 23 18.89 8.68 -12.55
C SER A 23 18.54 8.29 -11.10
N GLU A 24 17.35 8.62 -10.61
CA GLU A 24 16.93 8.45 -9.20
C GLU A 24 15.68 7.54 -9.10
N GLN A 25 15.68 6.43 -9.84
CA GLN A 25 14.51 5.55 -9.98
C GLN A 25 14.21 4.73 -8.71
N THR A 26 15.20 4.48 -7.88
CA THR A 26 15.07 3.65 -6.67
C THR A 26 15.68 4.37 -5.48
N SER A 27 15.14 4.10 -4.29
CA SER A 27 15.71 4.60 -3.02
C SER A 27 16.80 3.68 -2.45
N SER A 28 17.05 2.53 -3.08
CA SER A 28 17.98 1.49 -2.62
C SER A 28 18.47 0.61 -3.78
N SER A 29 19.32 -0.36 -3.48
CA SER A 29 19.87 -1.35 -4.43
C SER A 29 20.09 -2.70 -3.76
N LEU A 30 20.05 -3.78 -4.55
CA LEU A 30 20.37 -5.15 -4.10
C LEU A 30 21.77 -5.27 -3.48
N TYR A 31 22.70 -4.39 -3.87
CA TYR A 31 24.08 -4.41 -3.39
C TYR A 31 24.27 -3.68 -2.07
N SER A 32 23.33 -2.82 -1.67
CA SER A 32 23.46 -1.95 -0.50
C SER A 32 23.46 -2.72 0.83
N GLN A 33 22.94 -3.95 0.85
CA GLN A 33 22.96 -4.82 2.04
C GLN A 33 24.39 -5.19 2.45
N ASN A 34 25.30 -5.37 1.49
CA ASN A 34 26.65 -5.86 1.73
C ASN A 34 27.68 -4.72 1.90
N ASP A 35 27.34 -3.49 1.51
CA ASP A 35 28.14 -2.29 1.77
C ASP A 35 27.22 -1.12 2.15
N VAL A 36 27.00 -0.97 3.46
CA VAL A 36 26.10 0.04 4.05
C VAL A 36 26.73 1.42 4.16
N TRP A 37 28.06 1.52 4.01
CA TRP A 37 28.81 2.77 4.14
C TRP A 37 29.04 3.45 2.79
N SER A 38 29.16 2.67 1.72
CA SER A 38 29.28 3.14 0.35
C SER A 38 28.28 2.43 -0.58
N PRO A 39 26.96 2.57 -0.33
CA PRO A 39 25.95 1.88 -1.12
C PRO A 39 25.92 2.38 -2.57
N ALA A 40 25.49 1.52 -3.49
CA ALA A 40 25.33 1.88 -4.90
C ALA A 40 24.28 2.99 -5.11
N VAL A 41 23.28 3.05 -4.24
CA VAL A 41 22.24 4.09 -4.18
C VAL A 41 22.25 4.70 -2.78
N ASP A 42 22.37 6.03 -2.72
CA ASP A 42 22.45 6.81 -1.49
C ASP A 42 21.34 7.86 -1.48
N PHE A 43 20.22 7.55 -0.83
CA PHE A 43 19.01 8.38 -0.86
C PHE A 43 19.21 9.78 -0.29
N SER A 44 20.17 9.99 0.63
CA SER A 44 20.39 11.32 1.21
C SER A 44 20.77 12.35 0.14
N LYS A 45 21.45 11.91 -0.93
CA LYS A 45 21.84 12.77 -2.05
C LYS A 45 20.67 13.37 -2.81
N TYR A 46 19.50 12.72 -2.80
CA TYR A 46 18.30 13.22 -3.49
C TYR A 46 17.64 14.39 -2.74
N ILE A 47 18.03 14.58 -1.46
CA ILE A 47 17.52 15.64 -0.59
C ILE A 47 18.58 16.73 -0.38
N GLU A 48 19.86 16.33 -0.27
CA GLU A 48 20.99 17.24 -0.04
C GLU A 48 21.24 18.21 -1.20
N ASP A 49 20.79 17.88 -2.41
CA ASP A 49 20.93 18.74 -3.58
C ASP A 49 20.01 19.99 -3.54
N ASN A 50 18.99 19.98 -2.66
CA ASN A 50 18.10 21.10 -2.37
C ASN A 50 17.52 21.74 -3.63
N GLU A 51 17.09 20.92 -4.59
CA GLU A 51 16.41 21.40 -5.79
C GLU A 51 15.04 22.02 -5.47
N SER A 52 14.61 22.97 -6.31
CA SER A 52 13.25 23.53 -6.20
C SER A 52 12.21 22.46 -6.49
N ILE A 53 11.16 22.44 -5.67
CA ILE A 53 9.98 21.58 -5.83
C ILE A 53 8.74 22.34 -6.32
N GLU A 54 8.88 23.65 -6.57
CA GLU A 54 7.77 24.49 -7.06
C GLU A 54 7.51 24.21 -8.55
N ASP A 55 6.27 23.85 -8.88
CA ASP A 55 5.80 23.55 -10.25
C ASP A 55 6.71 22.58 -11.03
N GLN A 56 7.22 21.56 -10.35
CA GLN A 56 8.02 20.48 -10.95
C GLN A 56 7.25 19.16 -11.04
N ASP A 57 7.82 18.21 -11.79
CA ASP A 57 7.48 16.79 -11.65
C ASP A 57 8.10 16.25 -10.35
N LEU A 58 7.26 15.70 -9.47
CA LEU A 58 7.61 15.37 -8.10
C LEU A 58 7.42 13.88 -7.80
N VAL A 59 8.33 13.34 -6.99
CA VAL A 59 8.23 11.99 -6.43
C VAL A 59 8.08 12.09 -4.92
N ALA A 60 7.05 11.42 -4.39
CA ALA A 60 6.84 11.27 -2.96
C ALA A 60 7.39 9.91 -2.48
N TRP A 61 8.42 9.96 -1.62
CA TRP A 61 8.99 8.79 -0.96
C TRP A 61 8.38 8.66 0.43
N VAL A 62 7.79 7.52 0.72
CA VAL A 62 7.04 7.29 1.96
C VAL A 62 7.63 6.09 2.70
N THR A 63 7.97 6.30 3.98
CA THR A 63 8.46 5.23 4.85
C THR A 63 7.39 4.87 5.86
N THR A 64 7.02 3.59 5.89
CA THR A 64 6.09 3.04 6.88
C THR A 64 6.75 1.89 7.63
N GLY A 65 6.54 1.81 8.94
CA GLY A 65 7.09 0.74 9.78
C GLY A 65 6.51 0.78 11.18
N PHE A 66 6.88 -0.19 12.00
CA PHE A 66 6.44 -0.31 13.38
C PHE A 66 7.54 -0.92 14.25
N LEU A 67 7.48 -0.66 15.55
CA LEU A 67 8.32 -1.35 16.52
C LEU A 67 7.71 -2.73 16.80
N HIS A 68 8.48 -3.79 16.56
CA HIS A 68 8.05 -5.15 16.90
C HIS A 68 8.80 -5.64 18.15
N ILE A 69 8.06 -5.84 19.24
CA ILE A 69 8.54 -6.56 20.44
C ILE A 69 7.86 -7.92 20.41
N PRO A 70 8.56 -9.00 20.04
CA PRO A 70 7.94 -10.31 19.94
C PRO A 70 7.37 -10.79 21.29
N HIS A 71 6.22 -11.45 21.24
CA HIS A 71 5.56 -12.01 22.41
C HIS A 71 4.99 -13.41 22.15
N ALA A 72 4.41 -14.06 23.17
CA ALA A 72 4.05 -15.48 23.11
C ALA A 72 3.04 -15.80 21.99
N GLU A 73 2.15 -14.85 21.70
CA GLU A 73 1.13 -14.94 20.65
C GLU A 73 1.70 -14.84 19.22
N ASP A 74 2.99 -14.52 19.04
CA ASP A 74 3.68 -14.57 17.74
C ASP A 74 4.13 -15.99 17.35
N ILE A 75 3.91 -16.99 18.21
CA ILE A 75 4.25 -18.40 17.93
C ILE A 75 2.98 -19.15 17.51
N PRO A 76 2.99 -19.88 16.37
CA PRO A 76 4.14 -20.19 15.51
C PRO A 76 4.45 -19.14 14.43
N ASN A 77 3.53 -18.20 14.19
CA ASN A 77 3.70 -17.13 13.20
C ASN A 77 3.14 -15.83 13.76
N THR A 78 3.82 -14.72 13.46
CA THR A 78 3.26 -13.38 13.67
C THR A 78 1.96 -13.21 12.90
N VAL A 79 0.95 -12.68 13.58
CA VAL A 79 -0.38 -12.48 13.00
C VAL A 79 -0.43 -11.27 12.09
N THR A 80 -1.33 -11.27 11.10
CA THR A 80 -1.53 -10.11 10.21
C THR A 80 -2.38 -9.00 10.84
N VAL A 81 -3.23 -9.35 11.82
CA VAL A 81 -4.11 -8.40 12.50
C VAL A 81 -3.27 -7.39 13.29
N GLY A 82 -3.44 -6.10 12.99
CA GLY A 82 -2.69 -5.03 13.65
C GLY A 82 -1.29 -4.77 13.09
N ASN A 83 -0.74 -5.68 12.27
CA ASN A 83 0.58 -5.54 11.63
C ASN A 83 0.51 -4.93 10.21
N GLY A 84 -0.61 -4.30 9.86
CA GLY A 84 -0.74 -3.56 8.61
C GLY A 84 -0.03 -2.21 8.67
N GLY A 85 0.80 -1.90 7.67
CA GLY A 85 1.41 -0.60 7.46
C GLY A 85 1.10 -0.08 6.06
N GLY A 86 0.92 1.22 5.91
CA GLY A 86 0.65 1.81 4.60
C GLY A 86 0.22 3.27 4.68
N VAL A 87 -0.08 3.84 3.52
CA VAL A 87 -0.64 5.19 3.37
C VAL A 87 -1.82 5.18 2.42
N ILE A 88 -2.67 6.19 2.51
CA ILE A 88 -3.83 6.36 1.64
C ILE A 88 -3.67 7.68 0.90
N LEU A 89 -3.70 7.62 -0.43
CA LEU A 89 -3.80 8.80 -1.29
C LEU A 89 -5.28 9.16 -1.43
N ARG A 90 -5.63 10.38 -1.04
CA ARG A 90 -7.01 10.87 -1.08
C ARG A 90 -7.11 12.12 -1.95
N PRO A 91 -8.14 12.25 -2.79
CA PRO A 91 -8.37 13.49 -3.52
C PRO A 91 -8.62 14.63 -2.52
N HIS A 92 -7.99 15.77 -2.76
CA HIS A 92 -8.18 17.00 -1.97
C HIS A 92 -8.36 18.17 -2.93
N ASN A 93 -9.59 18.69 -3.05
CA ASN A 93 -9.97 19.69 -4.04
C ASN A 93 -9.62 19.30 -5.50
N TYR A 94 -9.63 17.99 -5.79
CA TYR A 94 -9.35 17.46 -7.12
C TYR A 94 -10.63 17.36 -7.98
N PHE A 95 -11.77 17.07 -7.34
CA PHE A 95 -13.09 16.98 -7.97
C PHE A 95 -13.98 18.11 -7.45
N ASP A 96 -14.99 18.48 -8.24
CA ASP A 96 -15.99 19.50 -7.86
C ASP A 96 -16.98 18.99 -6.80
N GLU A 97 -17.15 17.67 -6.70
CA GLU A 97 -17.98 17.00 -5.70
C GLU A 97 -17.40 15.61 -5.35
N ASP A 98 -18.03 14.90 -4.41
CA ASP A 98 -17.64 13.53 -4.10
C ASP A 98 -17.89 12.61 -5.31
N PRO A 99 -16.84 11.99 -5.91
CA PRO A 99 -17.01 11.13 -7.07
C PRO A 99 -17.89 9.89 -6.78
N SER A 100 -18.07 9.51 -5.50
CA SER A 100 -18.89 8.37 -5.11
C SER A 100 -20.40 8.58 -5.36
N ILE A 101 -20.85 9.82 -5.52
CA ILE A 101 -22.27 10.16 -5.74
C ILE A 101 -22.84 9.55 -7.03
N SER A 102 -21.98 9.30 -8.02
CA SER A 102 -22.34 8.72 -9.32
C SER A 102 -22.34 7.19 -9.35
N SER A 103 -22.12 6.54 -8.19
CA SER A 103 -22.06 5.07 -8.10
C SER A 103 -23.39 4.43 -8.48
N THR A 104 -23.35 3.43 -9.37
CA THR A 104 -24.50 2.59 -9.73
C THR A 104 -24.95 1.66 -8.61
N ASP A 105 -24.11 1.52 -7.57
CA ASP A 105 -24.43 0.76 -6.36
C ASP A 105 -24.94 1.66 -5.23
N SER A 106 -25.04 2.98 -5.46
CA SER A 106 -25.74 3.88 -4.53
C SER A 106 -27.24 3.56 -4.49
N VAL A 107 -27.84 3.70 -3.31
CA VAL A 107 -29.27 3.42 -3.10
C VAL A 107 -29.90 4.62 -2.39
N TYR A 108 -30.99 5.13 -2.96
CA TYR A 108 -31.82 6.18 -2.39
C TYR A 108 -33.29 5.77 -2.49
N PHE A 109 -34.02 5.79 -1.37
CA PHE A 109 -35.46 5.53 -1.32
C PHE A 109 -36.14 6.60 -0.47
N SER A 110 -37.36 6.97 -0.87
CA SER A 110 -38.20 7.91 -0.12
C SER A 110 -38.98 7.17 0.98
N PRO A 111 -39.39 7.85 2.06
CA PRO A 111 -40.25 7.24 3.07
C PRO A 111 -41.50 6.63 2.45
N GLY A 112 -41.82 5.38 2.81
CA GLY A 112 -42.94 4.60 2.26
C GLY A 112 -42.61 3.78 1.00
N THR A 113 -41.35 3.77 0.53
CA THR A 113 -40.88 2.97 -0.61
C THR A 113 -39.79 1.96 -0.25
N GLU A 114 -39.63 1.69 1.05
CA GLU A 114 -38.56 0.85 1.60
C GLU A 114 -38.60 -0.58 1.03
N ASP A 115 -39.79 -1.14 0.83
CA ASP A 115 -39.99 -2.52 0.35
C ASP A 115 -40.10 -2.63 -1.18
N SER A 116 -40.03 -1.51 -1.91
CA SER A 116 -40.17 -1.51 -3.37
C SER A 116 -38.83 -1.81 -4.05
N CYS A 117 -38.79 -2.90 -4.82
CA CYS A 117 -37.64 -3.27 -5.65
C CYS A 117 -37.35 -2.23 -6.77
N GLU A 118 -38.33 -1.44 -7.19
CA GLU A 118 -38.11 -0.41 -8.22
C GLU A 118 -37.22 0.74 -7.73
N SER A 119 -37.30 1.08 -6.44
CA SER A 119 -36.57 2.21 -5.84
C SER A 119 -35.47 1.77 -4.87
N ASN A 120 -35.58 0.59 -4.27
CA ASN A 120 -34.62 0.05 -3.33
C ASN A 120 -34.04 -1.28 -3.84
N ARG A 121 -32.85 -1.23 -4.44
CA ARG A 121 -32.15 -2.42 -4.93
C ARG A 121 -31.89 -3.46 -3.83
N MET A 122 -31.81 -3.04 -2.56
CA MET A 122 -31.68 -3.98 -1.44
C MET A 122 -32.96 -4.78 -1.20
N ALA A 123 -34.14 -4.20 -1.45
CA ALA A 123 -35.42 -4.91 -1.38
C ALA A 123 -35.52 -6.01 -2.46
N CYS A 124 -34.92 -5.79 -3.64
CA CYS A 124 -34.81 -6.84 -4.67
C CYS A 124 -33.93 -8.01 -4.19
N LEU A 125 -32.77 -7.70 -3.61
CA LEU A 125 -31.80 -8.71 -3.16
C LEU A 125 -32.35 -9.60 -2.04
N ALA A 126 -33.29 -9.09 -1.23
CA ALA A 126 -33.99 -9.88 -0.23
C ALA A 126 -34.87 -11.00 -0.84
N HIS A 127 -35.36 -10.81 -2.07
CA HIS A 127 -36.24 -11.75 -2.76
C HIS A 127 -35.50 -12.66 -3.75
N GLU A 128 -34.38 -12.20 -4.31
CA GLU A 128 -33.58 -12.94 -5.29
C GLU A 128 -32.24 -13.40 -4.70
N THR A 129 -32.31 -14.29 -3.71
CA THR A 129 -31.10 -14.87 -3.12
C THR A 129 -30.59 -16.01 -3.99
N CYS A 130 -29.58 -15.74 -4.83
CA CYS A 130 -28.79 -16.78 -5.49
C CYS A 130 -27.45 -16.94 -4.76
N SER A 131 -27.16 -18.15 -4.29
CA SER A 131 -25.82 -18.50 -3.81
C SER A 131 -25.10 -19.28 -4.90
N PRO A 132 -23.89 -18.87 -5.32
CA PRO A 132 -23.12 -19.64 -6.27
C PRO A 132 -22.73 -20.99 -5.66
N THR A 133 -22.64 -22.02 -6.50
CA THR A 133 -22.00 -23.28 -6.08
C THR A 133 -20.49 -23.05 -6.06
N LEU A 134 -19.89 -23.06 -4.88
CA LEU A 134 -18.44 -22.88 -4.75
C LEU A 134 -17.73 -24.17 -5.19
N GLU A 135 -16.81 -24.04 -6.15
CA GLU A 135 -15.92 -25.14 -6.52
C GLU A 135 -14.98 -25.51 -5.37
N THR A 136 -14.50 -26.74 -5.37
CA THR A 136 -13.50 -27.19 -4.40
C THR A 136 -12.18 -26.47 -4.62
N PHE A 137 -11.58 -26.01 -3.53
CA PHE A 137 -10.26 -25.38 -3.55
C PHE A 137 -9.20 -26.27 -4.21
N THR A 138 -8.39 -25.68 -5.10
CA THR A 138 -7.26 -26.33 -5.77
C THR A 138 -5.93 -25.70 -5.34
N TYR A 139 -4.94 -26.53 -5.03
CA TYR A 139 -3.59 -26.10 -4.69
C TYR A 139 -2.55 -26.87 -5.51
N HIS A 140 -1.77 -26.16 -6.31
CA HIS A 140 -0.79 -26.74 -7.22
C HIS A 140 0.62 -26.86 -6.62
N GLY A 141 0.79 -26.48 -5.35
CA GLY A 141 2.11 -26.48 -4.71
C GLY A 141 3.01 -25.36 -5.20
N PHE A 142 4.32 -25.55 -5.06
CA PHE A 142 5.35 -24.63 -5.48
C PHE A 142 6.19 -25.26 -6.60
N ASP A 143 6.41 -24.53 -7.70
CA ASP A 143 7.35 -24.93 -8.75
C ASP A 143 8.78 -24.48 -8.39
N GLY A 144 9.78 -25.29 -8.76
CA GLY A 144 11.20 -24.92 -8.60
C GLY A 144 11.78 -25.08 -7.19
N VAL A 145 11.09 -25.77 -6.26
CA VAL A 145 11.70 -26.13 -4.97
C VAL A 145 12.84 -27.10 -5.26
N MET A 146 14.09 -26.68 -4.98
CA MET A 146 15.26 -27.57 -5.10
C MET A 146 15.01 -28.81 -4.25
N LYS A 147 14.81 -29.96 -4.91
CA LYS A 147 14.80 -31.26 -4.24
C LYS A 147 16.25 -31.57 -3.88
N PHE A 148 16.61 -31.33 -2.63
CA PHE A 148 17.83 -31.89 -2.09
C PHE A 148 17.65 -33.40 -2.02
N HIS A 149 18.39 -34.13 -2.84
CA HIS A 149 18.52 -35.57 -2.69
C HIS A 149 19.60 -35.81 -1.64
N ASP A 150 19.26 -36.59 -0.62
CA ASP A 150 20.18 -37.06 0.42
C ASP A 150 21.32 -37.92 -0.15
#